data_AF-X1J6C4-F1
#
_entry.id   AF-X1J6C4-F1
#
_cell.length_a   1.000
_cell.length_b   1.000
_cell.length_c   1.000
_cell.angle_alpha   90.00
_cell.angle_beta   90.00
_cell.angle_gamma   90.00
#
_symmetry.space_group_name_H-M   'P 1'
#
loop_
_entity.id
_entity.type
_entity.pdbx_description
1 polymer ?
#
loop_
_entity_poly.entity_id
_entity_poly.type
_entity_poly.pdbx_seq_one_letter_code
_entity_poly.pdbx_strand_id
1 'polypeptide(L)'
;SWDEAIALASGGLSQIRERSGGEGLAVLSSPQLTNEENYLAQKLARVALGTNNIGSLSVPVVSEELARSLGKNASTCSYNDILTSDLILVFGCDITEDYPIIALKVREAVAKGSKLVTFNHRVTRMDPLANITLKVNPRTSTGLLRAMLNYILSYGLVDYDFVRFRTTGFKSLAKEVRKYPLEKVADTLWIKPARIVEAVHLYIRAQRPVIIVNADTITSAELTLISNLALITGNVGRSGAGIIALHT
;
A
#
# COMPACT_ATOMS: atom_id res chain seq x y z
N SER A 1 -42.36 -19.55 2.20
CA SER A 1 -42.35 -18.46 1.19
C SER A 1 -41.27 -17.42 1.55
N TRP A 2 -41.10 -16.35 0.77
CA TRP A 2 -40.21 -15.23 1.19
C TRP A 2 -40.66 -14.61 2.52
N ASP A 3 -41.97 -14.41 2.70
CA ASP A 3 -42.52 -13.84 3.93
C ASP A 3 -42.21 -14.69 5.17
N GLU A 4 -42.33 -16.02 5.02
CA GLU A 4 -42.01 -16.98 6.07
C GLU A 4 -40.51 -16.95 6.44
N ALA A 5 -39.62 -16.90 5.46
CA ALA A 5 -38.18 -16.82 5.70
C ALA A 5 -37.78 -15.53 6.43
N ILE A 6 -38.35 -14.39 6.02
CA ILE A 6 -38.11 -13.10 6.66
C ILE A 6 -38.66 -13.09 8.09
N ALA A 7 -39.88 -13.59 8.30
CA ALA A 7 -40.48 -13.67 9.63
C ALA A 7 -39.63 -14.54 10.58
N LEU A 8 -39.20 -15.73 10.14
CA LEU A 8 -38.33 -16.62 10.91
C LEU A 8 -37.00 -15.94 11.27
N ALA A 9 -36.33 -15.30 10.30
CA ALA A 9 -35.06 -14.61 10.52
C ALA A 9 -35.21 -13.45 11.51
N SER A 10 -36.19 -12.56 11.28
CA SER A 10 -36.43 -11.40 12.16
C SER A 10 -36.82 -11.81 13.59
N GLY A 11 -37.59 -12.89 13.74
CA GLY A 11 -37.99 -13.44 15.03
C GLY A 11 -36.81 -13.99 15.81
N GLY A 12 -35.97 -14.82 15.17
CA GLY A 12 -34.76 -15.36 15.79
C GLY A 12 -33.77 -14.27 16.22
N LEU A 13 -33.53 -13.28 15.35
CA LEU A 13 -32.68 -12.13 15.67
C LEU A 13 -33.22 -11.31 16.85
N SER A 14 -34.54 -11.08 16.90
CA SER A 14 -35.18 -10.33 17.99
C SER A 14 -35.09 -11.06 19.32
N GLN A 15 -35.32 -12.37 19.34
CA GLN A 15 -35.18 -13.20 20.54
C GLN A 15 -33.75 -13.20 21.10
N ILE A 16 -32.75 -13.31 20.22
CA ILE A 16 -31.35 -13.23 20.64
C ILE A 16 -31.04 -11.83 21.19
N ARG A 17 -31.52 -10.78 20.54
CA ARG A 17 -31.34 -9.39 21.02
C ARG A 17 -31.98 -9.16 22.39
N GLU A 18 -33.18 -9.70 22.63
CA GLU A 18 -33.85 -9.60 23.94
C GLU A 18 -33.11 -10.38 25.03
N ARG A 19 -32.58 -11.55 24.70
CA ARG A 19 -31.87 -12.42 25.65
C ARG A 19 -30.45 -11.92 25.98
N SER A 20 -29.72 -11.46 24.97
CA SER A 20 -28.27 -11.24 25.04
C SER A 20 -27.84 -9.81 24.66
N GLY A 21 -28.78 -8.92 24.34
CA GLY A 21 -28.47 -7.60 23.78
C GLY A 21 -27.92 -7.68 22.34
N GLY A 22 -27.54 -6.52 21.80
CA GLY A 22 -26.93 -6.45 20.46
C GLY A 22 -25.58 -7.17 20.36
N GLU A 23 -24.83 -7.26 21.46
CA GLU A 23 -23.52 -7.93 21.50
C GLU A 23 -23.59 -9.44 21.19
N GLY A 24 -24.76 -10.08 21.38
CA GLY A 24 -24.99 -11.47 20.99
C GLY A 24 -25.21 -11.68 19.48
N LEU A 25 -25.20 -10.61 18.69
CA LEU A 25 -25.44 -10.62 17.25
C LEU A 25 -24.23 -10.10 16.50
N ALA A 26 -24.06 -10.59 15.28
CA ALA A 26 -23.07 -10.08 14.33
C ALA A 26 -23.67 -10.06 12.92
N VAL A 27 -23.22 -9.12 12.11
CA VAL A 27 -23.54 -9.03 10.68
C VAL A 27 -22.22 -9.13 9.92
N LEU A 28 -22.19 -9.99 8.91
CA LEU A 28 -21.06 -10.12 7.99
C LEU A 28 -21.49 -9.61 6.62
N SER A 29 -20.76 -8.61 6.13
CA SER A 29 -20.91 -8.08 4.77
C SER A 29 -19.84 -8.63 3.84
N SER A 30 -19.96 -8.34 2.55
CA SER A 30 -19.01 -8.75 1.52
C SER A 30 -18.53 -7.54 0.71
N PRO A 31 -17.24 -7.50 0.33
CA PRO A 31 -16.72 -6.47 -0.58
C PRO A 31 -17.31 -6.56 -2.00
N GLN A 32 -17.99 -7.67 -2.33
CA GLN A 32 -18.66 -7.86 -3.62
C GLN A 32 -20.08 -7.27 -3.64
N LEU A 33 -20.63 -6.88 -2.49
CA LEU A 33 -21.90 -6.17 -2.43
C LEU A 33 -21.71 -4.72 -2.87
N THR A 34 -22.80 -4.10 -3.31
CA THR A 34 -22.83 -2.67 -3.63
C THR A 34 -22.55 -1.80 -2.40
N ASN A 35 -22.20 -0.54 -2.62
CA ASN A 35 -22.01 0.42 -1.53
C ASN A 35 -23.31 0.61 -0.72
N GLU A 36 -24.45 0.59 -1.41
CA GLU A 36 -25.78 0.71 -0.84
C GLU A 36 -26.12 -0.48 0.07
N GLU A 37 -25.85 -1.71 -0.37
CA GLU A 37 -26.06 -2.92 0.43
C GLU A 37 -25.15 -2.95 1.65
N ASN A 38 -23.87 -2.59 1.51
CA ASN A 38 -22.95 -2.46 2.63
C ASN A 38 -23.40 -1.39 3.63
N TYR A 39 -23.92 -0.25 3.13
CA TYR A 39 -24.49 0.80 3.96
C TYR A 39 -25.73 0.31 4.72
N LEU A 40 -26.61 -0.47 4.07
CA LEU A 40 -27.77 -1.06 4.70
C LEU A 40 -27.39 -2.11 5.75
N ALA A 41 -26.38 -2.95 5.48
CA ALA A 41 -25.90 -3.96 6.41
C ALA A 41 -25.38 -3.34 7.72
N GLN A 42 -24.55 -2.30 7.64
CA GLN A 42 -24.06 -1.61 8.85
C GLN A 42 -25.19 -0.87 9.58
N LYS A 43 -26.19 -0.34 8.85
CA LYS A 43 -27.35 0.34 9.43
C LYS A 43 -28.25 -0.64 10.16
N LEU A 44 -28.49 -1.82 9.58
CA LEU A 44 -29.20 -2.93 10.22
C LEU A 44 -28.50 -3.31 11.53
N ALA A 45 -27.19 -3.55 11.49
CA ALA A 45 -26.40 -3.90 12.68
C ALA A 45 -26.52 -2.83 13.78
N ARG A 46 -26.18 -1.58 13.46
CA ARG A 46 -26.04 -0.52 14.48
C ARG A 46 -27.37 0.04 14.95
N VAL A 47 -28.34 0.22 14.06
CA VAL A 47 -29.61 0.89 14.38
C VAL A 47 -30.68 -0.10 14.79
N ALA A 48 -30.87 -1.18 14.02
CA ALA A 48 -31.95 -2.13 14.28
C ALA A 48 -31.54 -3.19 15.30
N LEU A 49 -30.34 -3.75 15.19
CA LEU A 49 -29.86 -4.80 16.10
C LEU A 49 -29.14 -4.25 17.34
N GLY A 50 -28.70 -2.99 17.30
CA GLY A 50 -28.02 -2.33 18.42
C GLY A 50 -26.61 -2.86 18.66
N THR A 51 -25.90 -3.27 17.60
CA THR A 51 -24.55 -3.85 17.70
C THR A 51 -23.56 -3.17 16.77
N ASN A 52 -22.31 -3.09 17.22
CA ASN A 52 -21.18 -2.68 16.38
C ASN A 52 -20.42 -3.89 15.78
N ASN A 53 -20.90 -5.12 16.01
CA ASN A 53 -20.36 -6.34 15.44
C ASN A 53 -20.74 -6.45 13.95
N ILE A 54 -20.18 -5.56 13.14
CA ILE A 54 -20.27 -5.57 11.68
C ILE A 54 -18.87 -5.80 11.12
N GLY A 55 -18.70 -6.87 10.37
CA GLY A 55 -17.44 -7.22 9.72
C GLY A 55 -17.61 -7.35 8.21
N SER A 56 -16.49 -7.31 7.49
CA SER A 56 -16.40 -7.69 6.08
C SER A 56 -15.36 -8.79 5.95
N LEU A 57 -15.54 -9.69 4.98
CA LEU A 57 -14.53 -10.70 4.62
C LEU A 57 -13.27 -10.09 3.97
N SER A 58 -13.29 -8.80 3.61
CA SER A 58 -12.10 -8.07 3.17
C SER A 58 -11.17 -7.77 4.36
N VAL A 59 -9.90 -8.15 4.25
CA VAL A 59 -8.89 -7.95 5.29
C VAL A 59 -8.50 -6.46 5.36
N PRO A 60 -8.71 -5.75 6.48
CA PRO A 60 -8.36 -4.32 6.58
C PRO A 60 -6.90 -4.07 7.01
N VAL A 61 -6.12 -5.12 7.29
CA VAL A 61 -4.99 -5.02 8.23
C VAL A 61 -3.86 -4.09 7.78
N VAL A 62 -3.57 -4.00 6.48
CA VAL A 62 -2.42 -3.19 5.98
C VAL A 62 -2.83 -1.75 5.62
N SER A 63 -4.12 -1.46 5.75
CA SER A 63 -4.72 -0.22 5.27
C SER A 63 -4.70 0.88 6.34
N GLU A 64 -4.57 0.51 7.62
CA GLU A 64 -4.42 1.45 8.74
C GLU A 64 -3.05 2.16 8.74
N GLU A 65 -1.99 1.54 8.23
CA GLU A 65 -0.66 2.13 8.19
C GLU A 65 -0.55 3.29 7.20
N LEU A 66 -1.29 3.23 6.09
CA LEU A 66 -1.46 4.37 5.19
C LEU A 66 -2.16 5.51 5.93
N ALA A 67 -3.24 5.22 6.67
CA ALA A 67 -3.92 6.24 7.46
C ALA A 67 -2.99 6.85 8.53
N ARG A 68 -2.15 6.03 9.18
CA ARG A 68 -1.19 6.50 10.18
C ARG A 68 -0.10 7.37 9.58
N SER A 69 0.36 7.06 8.39
CA SER A 69 1.48 7.76 7.73
C SER A 69 1.01 8.98 6.92
N LEU A 70 -0.16 8.90 6.29
CA LEU A 70 -0.65 9.84 5.27
C LEU A 70 -2.00 10.48 5.64
N GLY A 71 -2.60 10.10 6.77
CA GLY A 71 -3.87 10.64 7.28
C GLY A 71 -5.12 10.00 6.67
N LYS A 72 -4.99 9.22 5.59
CA LYS A 72 -6.10 8.49 4.96
C LYS A 72 -5.67 7.10 4.51
N ASN A 73 -6.61 6.17 4.60
CA ASN A 73 -6.49 4.83 4.08
C ASN A 73 -6.90 4.77 2.61
N ALA A 74 -6.11 5.39 1.74
CA ALA A 74 -6.37 5.41 0.30
C ALA A 74 -5.08 5.65 -0.48
N SER A 75 -5.10 5.27 -1.76
CA SER A 75 -4.08 5.70 -2.72
C SER A 75 -3.98 7.23 -2.76
N THR A 76 -2.76 7.73 -2.89
CA THR A 76 -2.46 9.18 -2.89
C THR A 76 -2.47 9.80 -4.29
N CYS A 77 -2.51 8.95 -5.33
CA CYS A 77 -2.65 9.34 -6.72
C CYS A 77 -3.59 8.39 -7.46
N SER A 78 -3.96 8.74 -8.70
CA SER A 78 -4.90 7.99 -9.54
C SER A 78 -4.19 6.95 -10.39
N TYR A 79 -4.90 5.90 -10.83
CA TYR A 79 -4.39 4.98 -11.84
C TYR A 79 -4.04 5.67 -13.17
N ASN A 80 -4.62 6.84 -13.47
CA ASN A 80 -4.25 7.61 -14.65
C ASN A 80 -2.90 8.31 -14.52
N ASP A 81 -2.41 8.56 -13.30
CA ASP A 81 -1.07 9.13 -13.10
C ASP A 81 0.02 8.19 -13.63
N ILE A 82 -0.22 6.86 -13.62
CA ILE A 82 0.67 5.84 -14.21
C ILE A 82 1.01 6.18 -15.67
N LEU A 83 0.01 6.56 -16.47
CA LEU A 83 0.18 6.82 -17.91
C LEU A 83 1.07 8.02 -18.22
N THR A 84 1.29 8.87 -17.22
CA THR A 84 2.00 10.13 -17.36
C THR A 84 3.24 10.21 -16.45
N SER A 85 3.54 9.10 -15.77
CA SER A 85 4.71 8.94 -14.92
C SER A 85 5.99 8.84 -15.74
N ASP A 86 7.10 9.32 -15.21
CA ASP A 86 8.43 9.13 -15.77
C ASP A 86 9.21 7.99 -15.09
N LEU A 87 8.71 7.51 -13.94
CA LEU A 87 9.25 6.39 -13.20
C LEU A 87 8.16 5.65 -12.42
N ILE A 88 8.06 4.35 -12.67
CA ILE A 88 7.16 3.47 -11.92
C ILE A 88 8.00 2.53 -11.06
N LEU A 89 7.65 2.45 -9.77
CA LEU A 89 8.25 1.50 -8.82
C LEU A 89 7.19 0.51 -8.39
N VAL A 90 7.42 -0.79 -8.61
CA VAL A 90 6.48 -1.85 -8.21
C VAL A 90 7.08 -2.65 -7.06
N PHE A 91 6.41 -2.68 -5.91
CA PHE A 91 6.87 -3.40 -4.72
C PHE A 91 5.96 -4.57 -4.36
N GLY A 92 6.54 -5.76 -4.28
CA GLY A 92 5.95 -6.92 -3.63
C GLY A 92 4.73 -7.53 -4.34
N CYS A 93 4.49 -7.22 -5.61
CA CYS A 93 3.34 -7.73 -6.35
C CYS A 93 3.65 -8.07 -7.81
N ASP A 94 2.91 -9.04 -8.35
CA ASP A 94 2.85 -9.32 -9.79
C ASP A 94 1.57 -8.72 -10.35
N ILE A 95 1.66 -7.43 -10.70
CA ILE A 95 0.53 -6.70 -11.30
C ILE A 95 0.03 -7.33 -12.60
N THR A 96 0.79 -8.21 -13.26
CA THR A 96 0.33 -8.85 -14.50
C THR A 96 -0.71 -9.93 -14.24
N GLU A 97 -0.54 -10.67 -13.15
CA GLU A 97 -1.44 -11.75 -12.74
C GLU A 97 -2.58 -11.18 -11.89
N ASP A 98 -2.26 -10.34 -10.91
CA ASP A 98 -3.22 -9.87 -9.91
C ASP A 98 -4.05 -8.67 -10.41
N TYR A 99 -3.47 -7.78 -11.22
CA TYR A 99 -4.08 -6.51 -11.65
C TYR A 99 -3.87 -6.19 -13.14
N PRO A 100 -4.39 -7.00 -14.08
CA PRO A 100 -4.07 -6.90 -15.51
C PRO A 100 -4.28 -5.52 -16.13
N ILE A 101 -5.30 -4.77 -15.70
CA ILE A 101 -5.56 -3.40 -16.19
C ILE A 101 -4.48 -2.41 -15.73
N ILE A 102 -3.98 -2.56 -14.49
CA ILE A 102 -2.85 -1.77 -13.99
C ILE A 102 -1.59 -2.15 -14.77
N ALA A 103 -1.36 -3.44 -15.00
CA ALA A 103 -0.26 -3.91 -15.83
C ALA A 103 -0.29 -3.32 -17.25
N LEU A 104 -1.46 -3.25 -17.90
CA LEU A 104 -1.59 -2.62 -19.21
C LEU A 104 -1.16 -1.15 -19.19
N LYS A 105 -1.61 -0.37 -18.19
CA LYS A 105 -1.22 1.03 -18.03
C LYS A 105 0.29 1.19 -17.79
N VAL A 106 0.88 0.32 -16.97
CA VAL A 106 2.34 0.32 -16.73
C VAL A 106 3.09 0.02 -18.03
N ARG A 107 2.66 -0.98 -18.81
CA ARG A 107 3.28 -1.31 -20.10
C ARG A 107 3.17 -0.16 -21.11
N GLU A 108 2.02 0.51 -21.15
CA GLU A 108 1.82 1.68 -22.00
C GLU A 108 2.77 2.83 -21.61
N ALA A 109 2.88 3.13 -20.31
CA ALA A 109 3.79 4.16 -19.81
C ALA A 109 5.26 3.84 -20.14
N VAL A 110 5.68 2.58 -19.95
CA VAL A 110 7.04 2.12 -20.29
C VAL A 110 7.29 2.22 -21.79
N ALA A 111 6.33 1.83 -22.64
CA ALA A 111 6.45 1.97 -24.09
C ALA A 111 6.58 3.45 -24.54
N LYS A 112 6.02 4.39 -23.77
CA LYS A 112 6.17 5.84 -23.97
C LYS A 112 7.44 6.44 -23.35
N GLY A 113 8.27 5.62 -22.72
CA GLY A 113 9.58 6.03 -22.19
C GLY A 113 9.67 6.14 -20.67
N SER A 114 8.60 5.87 -19.91
CA SER A 114 8.68 5.77 -18.45
C SER A 114 9.69 4.70 -18.05
N LYS A 115 10.48 4.98 -17.01
CA LYS A 115 11.33 3.97 -16.40
C LYS A 115 10.50 3.06 -15.50
N LEU A 116 10.95 1.82 -15.34
CA LEU A 116 10.33 0.83 -14.46
C LEU A 116 11.38 0.18 -13.56
N VAL A 117 11.09 0.15 -12.26
CA VAL A 117 11.87 -0.55 -11.25
C VAL A 117 10.96 -1.53 -10.51
N THR A 118 11.34 -2.80 -10.43
CA THR A 118 10.58 -3.83 -9.72
C THR A 118 11.34 -4.34 -8.50
N PHE A 119 10.64 -4.46 -7.38
CA PHE A 119 11.12 -5.00 -6.11
C PHE A 119 10.28 -6.22 -5.76
N ASN A 120 10.68 -7.38 -6.23
CA ASN A 120 9.87 -8.59 -6.13
C ASN A 120 10.71 -9.80 -5.71
N HIS A 121 10.13 -10.69 -4.92
CA HIS A 121 10.81 -11.91 -4.48
C HIS A 121 10.83 -13.00 -5.57
N ARG A 122 9.88 -12.96 -6.51
CA ARG A 122 9.76 -13.88 -7.66
C ARG A 122 10.06 -13.17 -8.96
N VAL A 123 10.31 -13.95 -10.00
CA VAL A 123 10.32 -13.46 -11.38
C VAL A 123 8.89 -13.14 -11.80
N THR A 124 8.69 -11.99 -12.44
CA THR A 124 7.38 -11.50 -12.91
C THR A 124 7.45 -11.16 -14.39
N ARG A 125 6.28 -11.08 -15.04
CA ARG A 125 6.20 -10.70 -16.47
C ARG A 125 6.58 -9.24 -16.73
N MET A 126 6.70 -8.42 -15.68
CA MET A 126 7.19 -7.04 -15.76
C MET A 126 8.71 -6.94 -15.75
N ASP A 127 9.44 -7.97 -15.27
CA ASP A 127 10.89 -7.89 -15.14
C ASP A 127 11.63 -7.65 -16.46
N PRO A 128 11.26 -8.24 -17.62
CA PRO A 128 11.92 -7.97 -18.89
C PRO A 128 11.73 -6.53 -19.39
N LEU A 129 10.70 -5.84 -18.89
CA LEU A 129 10.40 -4.45 -19.23
C LEU A 129 11.08 -3.46 -18.26
N ALA A 130 11.55 -3.94 -17.12
CA ALA A 130 12.12 -3.11 -16.07
C ALA A 130 13.56 -2.69 -16.40
N ASN A 131 13.89 -1.44 -16.12
CA ASN A 131 15.28 -0.96 -16.14
C ASN A 131 16.08 -1.58 -14.99
N ILE A 132 15.42 -1.73 -13.84
CA ILE A 132 16.02 -2.33 -12.66
C ILE A 132 15.06 -3.35 -12.05
N THR A 133 15.54 -4.58 -11.93
CA THR A 133 14.85 -5.65 -11.21
C THR A 133 15.68 -5.98 -9.97
N LEU A 134 15.10 -5.76 -8.79
CA LEU A 134 15.69 -6.14 -7.51
C LEU A 134 14.93 -7.35 -6.96
N LYS A 135 15.65 -8.48 -6.85
CA LYS A 135 15.11 -9.70 -6.25
C LYS A 135 15.27 -9.68 -4.76
N VAL A 136 14.19 -9.36 -4.06
CA VAL A 136 14.20 -9.07 -2.62
C VAL A 136 13.66 -10.26 -1.86
N ASN A 137 14.42 -10.77 -0.89
CA ASN A 137 13.91 -11.78 0.03
C ASN A 137 12.86 -11.14 0.97
N PRO A 138 11.64 -11.68 1.09
CA PRO A 138 10.61 -11.10 1.97
C PRO A 138 11.05 -10.95 3.42
N ARG A 139 11.98 -11.77 3.90
CA ARG A 139 12.51 -11.67 5.28
C ARG A 139 13.45 -10.48 5.47
N THR A 140 14.03 -9.94 4.41
CA THR A 140 15.04 -8.86 4.46
C THR A 140 14.60 -7.59 3.73
N SER A 141 13.39 -7.57 3.16
CA SER A 141 12.84 -6.44 2.39
C SER A 141 12.75 -5.13 3.18
N THR A 142 12.34 -5.20 4.45
CA THR A 142 12.36 -4.01 5.32
C THR A 142 13.77 -3.47 5.54
N GLY A 143 14.79 -4.34 5.52
CA GLY A 143 16.20 -3.95 5.57
C GLY A 143 16.64 -3.19 4.33
N LEU A 144 16.19 -3.62 3.14
CA LEU A 144 16.43 -2.91 1.87
C LEU A 144 15.82 -1.50 1.92
N LEU A 145 14.55 -1.38 2.29
CA LEU A 145 13.86 -0.08 2.37
C LEU A 145 14.54 0.85 3.38
N ARG A 146 14.93 0.34 4.55
CA ARG A 146 15.69 1.12 5.55
C ARG A 146 17.04 1.57 5.02
N ALA A 147 17.73 0.74 4.24
CA ALA A 147 19.01 1.10 3.65
C ALA A 147 18.87 2.13 2.52
N MET A 148 17.82 2.05 1.70
CA MET A 148 17.48 3.09 0.73
C MET A 148 17.22 4.43 1.42
N LEU A 149 16.40 4.44 2.48
CA LEU A 149 16.15 5.63 3.29
C LEU A 149 17.44 6.17 3.92
N ASN A 150 18.27 5.29 4.49
CA ASN A 150 19.55 5.68 5.05
C ASN A 150 20.48 6.33 4.02
N TYR A 151 20.55 5.76 2.81
CA TYR A 151 21.33 6.32 1.72
C TYR A 151 20.83 7.72 1.35
N ILE A 152 19.52 7.90 1.17
CA ILE A 152 18.92 9.22 0.87
C ILE A 152 19.29 10.24 1.95
N LEU A 153 19.19 9.87 3.23
CA LEU A 153 19.53 10.75 4.35
C LEU A 153 21.03 11.07 4.42
N SER A 154 21.89 10.08 4.22
CA SER A 154 23.35 10.22 4.37
C SER A 154 23.97 11.08 3.28
N TYR A 155 23.37 11.07 2.08
CA TYR A 155 23.84 11.85 0.93
C TYR A 155 23.06 13.16 0.73
N GLY A 156 22.21 13.55 1.68
CA GLY A 156 21.49 14.83 1.63
C GLY A 156 20.45 14.93 0.50
N LEU A 157 19.91 13.79 0.05
CA LEU A 157 18.93 13.70 -1.05
C LEU A 157 17.47 13.88 -0.57
N VAL A 158 17.29 14.42 0.62
CA VAL A 158 15.98 14.65 1.25
C VAL A 158 15.40 15.96 0.76
N ASP A 159 14.09 15.99 0.49
CA ASP A 159 13.35 17.24 0.34
C ASP A 159 13.09 17.84 1.73
N TYR A 160 14.05 18.64 2.20
CA TYR A 160 14.02 19.21 3.54
C TYR A 160 12.87 20.20 3.73
N ASP A 161 12.44 20.90 2.69
CA ASP A 161 11.32 21.84 2.77
C ASP A 161 10.01 21.06 2.94
N PHE A 162 9.78 20.03 2.12
CA PHE A 162 8.62 19.16 2.29
C PHE A 162 8.61 18.51 3.67
N VAL A 163 9.74 17.93 4.10
CA VAL A 163 9.86 17.29 5.42
C VAL A 163 9.54 18.30 6.53
N ARG A 164 10.07 19.51 6.47
CA ARG A 164 9.86 20.54 7.49
C ARG A 164 8.40 20.98 7.60
N PHE A 165 7.71 21.15 6.46
CA PHE A 165 6.38 21.75 6.43
C PHE A 165 5.23 20.74 6.42
N ARG A 166 5.47 19.49 5.99
CA ARG A 166 4.41 18.51 5.71
C ARG A 166 4.55 17.19 6.46
N THR A 167 5.59 17.02 7.28
CA THR A 167 5.83 15.75 7.98
C THR A 167 6.10 15.93 9.46
N THR A 168 5.99 14.84 10.21
CA THR A 168 6.44 14.74 11.61
C THR A 168 7.33 13.51 11.78
N GLY A 169 8.03 13.37 12.90
CA GLY A 169 8.78 12.15 13.21
C GLY A 169 10.11 11.95 12.47
N PHE A 170 10.54 12.88 11.59
CA PHE A 170 11.77 12.75 10.80
C PHE A 170 13.03 12.43 11.63
N LYS A 171 13.21 13.07 12.79
CA LYS A 171 14.35 12.80 13.69
C LYS A 171 14.37 11.34 14.18
N SER A 172 13.19 10.78 14.47
CA SER A 172 13.06 9.38 14.91
C SER A 172 13.41 8.43 13.77
N LEU A 173 12.83 8.67 12.59
CA LEU A 173 13.13 7.91 11.37
C LEU A 173 14.64 7.94 11.07
N ALA A 174 15.26 9.11 11.10
CA ALA A 174 16.68 9.29 10.85
C ALA A 174 17.54 8.48 11.83
N LYS A 175 17.18 8.44 13.12
CA LYS A 175 17.88 7.63 14.12
C LYS A 175 17.71 6.13 13.86
N GLU A 176 16.55 5.69 13.42
CA GLU A 176 16.28 4.28 13.11
C GLU A 176 17.08 3.82 11.90
N VAL A 177 16.96 4.52 10.77
CA VAL A 177 17.55 4.07 9.50
C VAL A 177 19.08 4.17 9.49
N ARG A 178 19.69 5.03 10.32
CA ARG A 178 21.16 5.07 10.52
C ARG A 178 21.78 3.74 10.92
N LYS A 179 21.00 2.81 11.47
CA LYS A 179 21.46 1.46 11.82
C LYS A 179 21.61 0.53 10.60
N TYR A 180 21.16 0.97 9.43
CA TYR A 180 21.09 0.19 8.19
C TYR A 180 21.91 0.85 7.07
N PRO A 181 23.23 1.08 7.24
CA PRO A 181 24.06 1.56 6.14
C PRO A 181 24.08 0.50 5.03
N LEU A 182 24.05 0.98 3.78
CA LEU A 182 23.89 0.13 2.60
C LEU A 182 24.95 -0.96 2.52
N GLU A 183 26.20 -0.62 2.87
CA GLU A 183 27.35 -1.51 2.86
C GLU A 183 27.18 -2.68 3.85
N LYS A 184 26.53 -2.45 5.01
CA LYS A 184 26.35 -3.50 6.01
C LYS A 184 25.20 -4.45 5.69
N VAL A 185 24.17 -3.96 5.00
CA VAL A 185 23.00 -4.79 4.69
C VAL A 185 23.14 -5.54 3.36
N ALA A 186 24.03 -5.10 2.48
CA ALA A 186 24.21 -5.67 1.14
C ALA A 186 24.41 -7.20 1.16
N ASP A 187 25.26 -7.69 2.08
CA ASP A 187 25.54 -9.12 2.22
C ASP A 187 24.31 -9.93 2.63
N THR A 188 23.39 -9.34 3.39
CA THR A 188 22.13 -9.99 3.79
C THR A 188 21.03 -9.87 2.73
N LEU A 189 21.15 -8.89 1.84
CA LEU A 189 20.15 -8.62 0.80
C LEU A 189 20.38 -9.44 -0.47
N TRP A 190 21.61 -9.93 -0.68
CA TRP A 190 22.01 -10.71 -1.86
C TRP A 190 21.81 -9.90 -3.16
N ILE A 191 21.86 -8.57 -3.04
CA ILE A 191 21.72 -7.60 -4.10
C ILE A 191 22.98 -6.74 -4.10
N LYS A 192 23.57 -6.53 -5.28
CA LYS A 192 24.73 -5.64 -5.42
C LYS A 192 24.36 -4.21 -4.96
N PRO A 193 25.12 -3.57 -4.04
CA PRO A 193 24.83 -2.22 -3.55
C PRO A 193 24.60 -1.21 -4.68
N ALA A 194 25.42 -1.29 -5.74
CA ALA A 194 25.32 -0.41 -6.90
C ALA A 194 23.93 -0.41 -7.55
N ARG A 195 23.22 -1.55 -7.57
CA ARG A 195 21.87 -1.65 -8.15
C ARG A 195 20.82 -0.98 -7.26
N ILE A 196 21.00 -1.03 -5.94
CA ILE A 196 20.14 -0.33 -4.98
C ILE A 196 20.36 1.18 -5.12
N VAL A 197 21.62 1.61 -5.19
CA VAL A 197 21.99 3.02 -5.44
C VAL A 197 21.37 3.51 -6.74
N GLU A 198 21.50 2.75 -7.83
CA GLU A 198 20.92 3.09 -9.14
C GLU A 198 19.39 3.28 -9.04
N ALA A 199 18.68 2.39 -8.34
CA ALA A 199 17.24 2.53 -8.11
C ALA A 199 16.88 3.78 -7.30
N VAL A 200 17.65 4.08 -6.24
CA VAL A 200 17.46 5.31 -5.45
C VAL A 200 17.70 6.55 -6.31
N HIS A 201 18.76 6.59 -7.12
CA HIS A 201 19.05 7.73 -7.98
C HIS A 201 18.01 7.92 -9.09
N LEU A 202 17.47 6.83 -9.66
CA LEU A 202 16.31 6.93 -10.56
C LEU A 202 15.14 7.58 -9.84
N TYR A 203 14.83 7.14 -8.61
CA TYR A 203 13.73 7.66 -7.82
C TYR A 203 13.88 9.14 -7.45
N ILE A 204 15.07 9.55 -7.02
CA ILE A 204 15.34 10.95 -6.65
C ILE A 204 15.28 11.89 -7.85
N ARG A 205 15.67 11.43 -9.05
CA ARG A 205 15.68 12.27 -10.27
C ARG A 205 14.30 12.36 -10.94
N ALA A 206 13.42 11.42 -10.66
CA ALA A 206 12.09 11.37 -11.25
C ALA A 206 11.24 12.60 -10.87
N GLN A 207 10.62 13.21 -11.87
CA GLN A 207 9.72 14.33 -11.70
C GLN A 207 8.30 13.86 -11.35
N ARG A 208 7.91 12.67 -11.79
CA ARG A 208 6.55 12.12 -11.63
C ARG A 208 6.61 10.64 -11.25
N PRO A 209 7.23 10.28 -10.10
CA PRO A 209 7.37 8.88 -9.72
C PRO A 209 6.08 8.33 -9.11
N VAL A 210 5.60 7.20 -9.65
CA VAL A 210 4.47 6.45 -9.10
C VAL A 210 4.97 5.17 -8.45
N ILE A 211 4.64 4.97 -7.18
CA ILE A 211 4.88 3.74 -6.44
C ILE A 211 3.61 2.90 -6.45
N ILE A 212 3.71 1.64 -6.84
CA ILE A 212 2.62 0.67 -6.82
C ILE A 212 2.96 -0.43 -5.81
N VAL A 213 2.05 -0.66 -4.87
CA VAL A 213 2.14 -1.73 -3.87
C VAL A 213 0.86 -2.56 -3.91
N ASN A 214 0.97 -3.86 -3.61
CA ASN A 214 -0.19 -4.63 -3.18
C ASN A 214 -0.21 -4.64 -1.66
N ALA A 215 -1.18 -3.94 -1.07
CA ALA A 215 -1.30 -3.80 0.38
C ALA A 215 -1.60 -5.14 1.05
N ASP A 216 -2.17 -6.12 0.35
CA ASP A 216 -2.50 -7.42 0.97
C ASP A 216 -1.29 -8.36 1.07
N THR A 217 -0.22 -8.09 0.31
CA THR A 217 0.96 -8.97 0.25
C THR A 217 2.18 -8.42 0.97
N ILE A 218 2.27 -7.09 1.14
CA ILE A 218 3.36 -6.46 1.89
C ILE A 218 3.00 -6.31 3.37
N THR A 219 4.01 -6.27 4.22
CA THR A 219 3.86 -6.05 5.65
C THR A 219 3.56 -4.59 5.96
N SER A 220 2.86 -4.34 7.08
CA SER A 220 2.67 -3.02 7.69
C SER A 220 3.97 -2.20 7.79
N ALA A 221 5.08 -2.86 8.12
CA ALA A 221 6.39 -2.23 8.23
C ALA A 221 6.95 -1.79 6.86
N GLU A 222 6.80 -2.62 5.82
CA GLU A 222 7.17 -2.25 4.45
C GLU A 222 6.37 -1.05 3.96
N LEU A 223 5.04 -1.08 4.14
CA LEU A 223 4.18 0.00 3.71
C LEU A 223 4.51 1.32 4.42
N THR A 224 4.82 1.28 5.72
CA THR A 224 5.29 2.44 6.47
C THR A 224 6.60 2.98 5.91
N LEU A 225 7.57 2.11 5.60
CA LEU A 225 8.87 2.51 5.05
C LEU A 225 8.76 3.05 3.61
N ILE A 226 7.86 2.50 2.80
CA ILE A 226 7.53 3.00 1.45
C ILE A 226 6.85 4.37 1.55
N SER A 227 5.93 4.54 2.50
CA SER A 227 5.31 5.83 2.78
C SER A 227 6.34 6.86 3.20
N ASN A 228 7.27 6.48 4.09
CA ASN A 228 8.40 7.33 4.48
C ASN A 228 9.28 7.69 3.28
N LEU A 229 9.54 6.75 2.36
CA LEU A 229 10.31 7.01 1.14
C LEU A 229 9.64 8.10 0.29
N ALA A 230 8.32 8.03 0.11
CA ALA A 230 7.56 9.05 -0.60
C ALA A 230 7.57 10.40 0.12
N LEU A 231 7.42 10.40 1.45
CA LEU A 231 7.39 11.61 2.27
C LEU A 231 8.74 12.34 2.33
N ILE A 232 9.86 11.62 2.54
CA ILE A 232 11.18 12.28 2.63
C ILE A 232 11.69 12.83 1.28
N THR A 233 11.05 12.44 0.19
CA THR A 233 11.39 12.87 -1.18
C THR A 233 10.34 13.80 -1.79
N GLY A 234 9.34 14.25 -1.01
CA GLY A 234 8.31 15.16 -1.50
C GLY A 234 7.41 14.60 -2.61
N ASN A 235 7.33 13.26 -2.71
CA ASN A 235 6.64 12.55 -3.79
C ASN A 235 5.17 12.24 -3.48
N VAL A 236 4.52 13.06 -2.65
CA VAL A 236 3.10 12.93 -2.28
C VAL A 236 2.44 14.30 -2.38
N GLY A 237 1.18 14.35 -2.87
CA GLY A 237 0.40 15.59 -2.94
C GLY A 237 0.71 16.45 -4.18
N ARG A 238 1.35 15.88 -5.20
CA ARG A 238 1.60 16.51 -6.51
C ARG A 238 1.16 15.59 -7.66
N SER A 239 0.73 16.17 -8.77
CA SER A 239 0.23 15.38 -9.92
C SER A 239 1.32 14.49 -10.52
N GLY A 240 0.96 13.26 -10.90
CA GLY A 240 1.90 12.29 -11.45
C GLY A 240 2.83 11.65 -10.42
N ALA A 241 2.71 11.96 -9.12
CA ALA A 241 3.51 11.32 -8.08
C ALA A 241 2.64 10.81 -6.93
N GLY A 242 3.06 9.70 -6.33
CA GLY A 242 2.39 9.16 -5.16
C GLY A 242 2.48 7.64 -5.07
N ILE A 243 1.67 7.12 -4.17
CA ILE A 243 1.52 5.70 -3.85
C ILE A 243 0.13 5.26 -4.27
N ILE A 244 0.11 4.22 -5.09
CA ILE A 244 -1.06 3.43 -5.45
C ILE A 244 -1.01 2.16 -4.61
N ALA A 245 -1.94 2.06 -3.66
CA ALA A 245 -2.16 0.86 -2.87
C ALA A 245 -3.29 0.05 -3.48
N LEU A 246 -2.94 -1.14 -3.96
CA LEU A 246 -3.87 -2.11 -4.52
C LEU A 246 -4.37 -3.02 -3.40
N HIS A 247 -5.65 -3.34 -3.45
CA HIS A 247 -6.35 -4.23 -2.53
C HIS A 247 -7.17 -5.22 -3.37
N THR A 248 -7.25 -6.45 -2.88
CA THR A 248 -7.93 -7.59 -3.50
C THR A 248 -9.33 -7.79 -2.93
#